data_AF-A0A1B6GQC7-F1
#
_entry.id   AF-A0A1B6GQC7-F1
#
_cell.length_a   1.000
_cell.length_b   1.000
_cell.length_c   1.000
_cell.angle_alpha   90.00
_cell.angle_beta   90.00
_cell.angle_gamma   90.00
#
_symmetry.space_group_name_H-M   'P 1'
#
loop_
_entity.id
_entity.type
_entity.pdbx_description
1 polymer ?
#
loop_
_entity_poly.entity_id
_entity_poly.type
_entity_poly.pdbx_seq_one_letter_code
_entity_poly.pdbx_strand_id
1 'polypeptide(L)'
;SINSILDYISTSKNMQLLQEFYETTLEALKNSKNERLWFKTNTKLGKLYFDRGDFVRLSKILKQLHNSCKTDDGEEDLKKGTQLLEIYALEIQMYTAQKNNKKLKKLYEQSLHIKAAIPHPVIMGVIRECGGKMHLREGQFDEA
;
A
#
# COMPACT_ATOMS: atom_id res chain seq x y z
N SER A 1 21.11 -12.29 -6.08
CA SER A 1 20.67 -11.81 -4.75
C SER A 1 19.18 -12.11 -4.59
N ILE A 2 18.66 -12.24 -3.36
CA ILE A 2 17.22 -12.49 -3.11
C ILE A 2 16.32 -11.43 -3.77
N ASN A 3 16.80 -10.19 -3.88
CA ASN A 3 16.13 -9.12 -4.63
C ASN A 3 15.95 -9.45 -6.11
N SER A 4 16.98 -10.03 -6.75
CA SER A 4 16.94 -10.44 -8.16
C SER A 4 15.94 -11.57 -8.38
N ILE A 5 15.87 -12.52 -7.45
CA ILE A 5 14.89 -13.62 -7.48
C ILE A 5 13.47 -13.06 -7.31
N LEU A 6 13.28 -12.13 -6.38
CA LEU A 6 12.00 -11.49 -6.11
C LEU A 6 11.50 -10.62 -7.28
N ASP A 7 12.42 -10.03 -8.05
CA ASP A 7 12.07 -9.28 -9.25
C ASP A 7 11.81 -10.21 -10.45
N TYR A 8 12.59 -11.29 -10.61
CA TYR A 8 12.34 -12.32 -11.62
C TYR A 8 10.99 -13.02 -11.41
N ILE A 9 10.72 -13.51 -10.19
CA ILE A 9 9.49 -14.20 -9.86
C ILE A 9 8.28 -13.29 -10.02
N SER A 10 8.41 -11.97 -9.77
CA SER A 10 7.32 -11.02 -10.00
C SER A 10 6.89 -10.86 -11.46
N THR A 11 7.64 -11.42 -12.42
CA THR A 11 7.23 -11.49 -13.84
C THR A 11 6.42 -12.76 -14.16
N SER A 12 6.35 -13.72 -13.24
CA SER A 12 5.60 -14.96 -13.40
C SER A 12 4.09 -14.69 -13.48
N LYS A 13 3.40 -15.41 -14.36
CA LYS A 13 1.93 -15.37 -14.46
C LYS A 13 1.24 -16.33 -13.48
N ASN A 14 1.98 -17.23 -12.86
CA ASN A 14 1.40 -18.19 -11.93
C ASN A 14 1.19 -17.52 -10.56
N MET A 15 -0.03 -17.03 -10.35
CA MET A 15 -0.38 -16.35 -9.11
C MET A 15 -0.26 -17.24 -7.87
N GLN A 16 -0.49 -18.56 -7.99
CA GLN A 16 -0.42 -19.47 -6.85
C GLN A 16 1.03 -19.64 -6.38
N LEU A 17 1.94 -19.85 -7.33
CA LEU A 17 3.38 -19.89 -7.07
C LEU A 17 3.89 -18.55 -6.51
N LEU A 18 3.37 -17.42 -7.02
CA LEU A 18 3.70 -16.09 -6.48
C LEU A 18 3.28 -15.92 -5.01
N GLN A 19 2.07 -16.35 -4.67
CA GLN A 19 1.58 -16.27 -3.29
C GLN A 19 2.46 -17.11 -2.36
N GLU A 20 2.66 -18.38 -2.69
CA GLU A 20 3.47 -19.31 -1.89
C GLU A 20 4.89 -18.78 -1.72
N PHE A 21 5.52 -18.30 -2.81
CA PHE A 21 6.84 -17.69 -2.75
C PHE A 21 6.90 -16.49 -1.81
N TYR A 22 5.94 -15.56 -1.89
CA TYR A 22 5.92 -14.39 -1.01
C TYR A 22 5.64 -14.77 0.45
N GLU A 23 4.74 -15.71 0.72
CA GLU A 23 4.43 -16.17 2.08
C GLU A 23 5.64 -16.86 2.73
N THR A 24 6.28 -17.80 2.03
CA THR A 24 7.50 -18.47 2.50
C THR A 24 8.66 -17.48 2.68
N THR A 25 8.81 -16.53 1.75
CA THR A 25 9.85 -15.50 1.86
C THR A 25 9.60 -14.61 3.08
N LEU A 26 8.36 -14.19 3.34
CA LEU A 26 8.02 -13.38 4.52
C LEU A 26 8.29 -14.13 5.82
N GLU A 27 8.02 -15.43 5.87
CA GLU A 27 8.34 -16.27 7.02
C GLU A 27 9.85 -16.34 7.29
N ALA A 28 10.65 -16.52 6.25
CA ALA A 28 12.12 -16.50 6.36
C ALA A 28 12.65 -15.11 6.78
N LEU A 29 12.02 -14.03 6.30
CA LEU A 29 12.42 -12.65 6.61
C LEU A 29 12.11 -12.22 8.04
N LYS A 30 11.15 -12.86 8.74
CA LYS A 30 10.89 -12.59 10.16
C LYS A 30 12.15 -12.77 11.02
N ASN A 31 12.99 -13.74 10.67
CA ASN A 31 14.23 -14.02 11.38
C ASN A 31 15.39 -13.11 10.94
N SER A 32 15.33 -12.56 9.72
CA SER A 32 16.45 -11.83 9.11
C SER A 32 16.49 -10.33 9.42
N LYS A 33 15.50 -9.79 10.17
CA LYS A 33 15.35 -8.35 10.52
C LYS A 33 15.49 -7.37 9.34
N ASN A 34 15.26 -7.81 8.11
CA ASN A 34 15.42 -6.96 6.92
C ASN A 34 14.11 -6.22 6.62
N GLU A 35 13.88 -5.11 7.32
CA GLU A 35 12.65 -4.31 7.19
C GLU A 35 12.37 -3.85 5.77
N ARG A 36 13.41 -3.44 5.03
CA ARG A 36 13.26 -2.95 3.65
C ARG A 36 12.72 -4.03 2.71
N LEU A 37 13.30 -5.23 2.77
CA LEU A 37 12.87 -6.36 1.95
C LEU A 37 11.52 -6.90 2.40
N TRP A 38 11.27 -6.92 3.71
CA TRP A 38 9.97 -7.28 4.28
C TRP A 38 8.86 -6.35 3.77
N PHE A 39 9.09 -5.03 3.78
CA PHE A 39 8.13 -4.05 3.28
C PHE A 39 7.87 -4.26 1.77
N LYS A 40 8.93 -4.36 0.96
CA LYS A 40 8.81 -4.59 -0.50
C LYS A 40 8.02 -5.88 -0.80
N THR A 41 8.28 -6.95 -0.06
CA THR A 41 7.60 -8.24 -0.24
C THR A 41 6.12 -8.16 0.15
N ASN A 42 5.80 -7.53 1.29
CA ASN A 42 4.41 -7.33 1.71
C ASN A 42 3.63 -6.47 0.73
N THR A 43 4.21 -5.40 0.20
CA THR A 43 3.53 -4.55 -0.79
C THR A 43 3.26 -5.31 -2.08
N LYS A 44 4.18 -6.16 -2.56
CA LYS A 44 3.94 -7.03 -3.72
C LYS A 44 2.85 -8.07 -3.44
N LEU A 45 2.86 -8.70 -2.26
CA LEU A 45 1.82 -9.65 -1.85
C LEU A 45 0.45 -8.98 -1.69
N GLY A 46 0.40 -7.76 -1.17
CA GLY A 46 -0.80 -6.95 -1.09
C GLY A 46 -1.39 -6.66 -2.47
N LYS A 47 -0.57 -6.26 -3.45
CA LYS A 47 -1.01 -6.09 -4.84
C LYS A 47 -1.56 -7.38 -5.44
N LEU A 48 -0.91 -8.52 -5.20
CA LEU A 48 -1.41 -9.83 -5.63
C LEU A 48 -2.80 -10.15 -5.04
N TYR A 49 -3.02 -9.83 -3.76
CA TYR A 49 -4.33 -10.01 -3.12
C TYR A 49 -5.40 -9.07 -3.67
N PHE A 50 -5.02 -7.83 -3.97
CA PHE A 50 -5.89 -6.87 -4.65
C PHE A 50 -6.32 -7.38 -6.03
N ASP A 51 -5.37 -7.83 -6.86
CA ASP A 51 -5.64 -8.35 -8.21
C ASP A 51 -6.55 -9.58 -8.22
N ARG A 52 -6.56 -10.35 -7.12
CA ARG A 52 -7.45 -11.50 -6.90
C ARG A 52 -8.80 -11.15 -6.27
N GLY A 53 -8.96 -9.92 -5.78
CA GLY A 53 -10.15 -9.50 -5.02
C GLY A 53 -10.22 -10.05 -3.59
N ASP A 54 -9.13 -10.61 -3.04
CA ASP A 54 -9.10 -11.07 -1.64
C ASP A 54 -8.81 -9.89 -0.70
N PHE A 55 -9.84 -9.10 -0.45
CA PHE A 55 -9.74 -7.91 0.40
C PHE A 55 -9.55 -8.25 1.89
N VAL A 56 -9.90 -9.47 2.32
CA VAL A 56 -9.75 -9.90 3.72
C VAL A 56 -8.27 -10.08 4.03
N ARG A 57 -7.52 -10.78 3.17
CA ARG A 57 -6.07 -10.94 3.33
C ARG A 57 -5.33 -9.63 3.08
N LEU A 58 -5.74 -8.85 2.08
CA LEU A 58 -5.18 -7.53 1.83
C LEU A 58 -5.27 -6.63 3.07
N SER A 59 -6.42 -6.58 3.73
CA SER A 59 -6.61 -5.80 4.96
C SER A 59 -5.67 -6.22 6.09
N LYS A 60 -5.31 -7.51 6.18
CA LYS A 60 -4.33 -8.00 7.16
C LYS A 60 -2.92 -7.51 6.85
N ILE A 61 -2.51 -7.57 5.58
CA ILE A 61 -1.20 -7.08 5.12
C ILE A 61 -1.10 -5.56 5.35
N LEU A 62 -2.13 -4.80 4.98
CA LEU A 62 -2.16 -3.35 5.19
C LEU A 62 -2.02 -2.96 6.66
N LYS A 63 -2.67 -3.68 7.58
CA LYS A 63 -2.50 -3.45 9.02
C LYS A 63 -1.05 -3.70 9.49
N GLN A 64 -0.41 -4.74 8.97
CA GLN A 64 1.00 -5.02 9.28
C GLN A 64 1.92 -3.93 8.75
N LEU A 65 1.70 -3.49 7.51
CA LEU A 65 2.44 -2.38 6.89
C LEU A 65 2.26 -1.08 7.68
N HIS A 66 1.02 -0.75 8.07
CA HIS A 66 0.74 0.42 8.92
C HIS A 66 1.48 0.36 10.24
N ASN A 67 1.46 -0.80 10.92
CA ASN A 67 2.19 -0.96 12.17
C ASN A 67 3.71 -0.79 12.00
N SER A 68 4.26 -1.16 10.84
CA SER A 68 5.69 -0.95 10.55
C SER A 68 6.08 0.52 10.31
N CYS A 69 5.09 1.37 10.05
CA CYS A 69 5.25 2.81 9.85
C CYS A 69 4.89 3.64 11.09
N LYS A 70 4.55 2.99 12.22
CA LYS A 70 4.35 3.68 13.49
C LYS A 70 5.66 3.77 14.27
N THR A 71 5.84 4.87 15.00
CA THR A 71 6.91 5.04 15.99
C THR A 71 6.58 4.24 17.26
N ASP A 72 7.56 4.11 18.16
CA ASP A 72 7.38 3.47 19.46
C ASP A 72 6.31 4.16 20.33
N ASP A 73 6.07 5.45 20.07
CA ASP A 73 5.01 6.25 20.70
C ASP A 73 3.62 6.05 20.05
N GLY A 74 3.53 5.25 18.98
CA GLY A 74 2.29 4.92 18.29
C GLY A 74 1.84 5.93 17.22
N GLU A 75 2.57 7.03 17.04
CA GLU A 75 2.33 8.02 15.99
C GLU A 75 2.93 7.59 14.63
N GLU A 76 2.47 8.18 13.54
CA GLU A 76 3.00 7.89 12.20
C GLU A 76 4.43 8.45 12.06
N ASP A 77 5.40 7.60 11.70
CA ASP A 77 6.77 8.02 11.47
C ASP A 77 6.86 8.82 10.16
N LEU A 78 6.93 10.15 10.28
CA LEU A 78 7.07 11.07 9.16
C LEU A 78 8.34 10.78 8.33
N LYS A 79 9.37 10.12 8.88
CA LYS A 79 10.55 9.68 8.12
C LYS A 79 10.21 8.55 7.13
N LYS A 80 9.12 7.82 7.37
CA LYS A 80 8.58 6.77 6.50
C LYS A 80 7.44 7.27 5.61
N GLY A 81 7.29 8.59 5.43
CA GLY A 81 6.20 9.20 4.64
C GLY A 81 6.02 8.63 3.23
N THR A 82 7.11 8.32 2.51
CA THR A 82 7.01 7.68 1.17
C THR A 82 6.40 6.28 1.23
N GLN A 83 6.76 5.48 2.25
CA GLN A 83 6.19 4.15 2.48
C GLN A 83 4.71 4.25 2.85
N LEU A 84 4.36 5.22 3.70
CA LEU A 84 2.99 5.45 4.13
C LEU A 84 2.08 5.86 2.96
N LEU A 85 2.57 6.72 2.06
CA LEU A 85 1.84 7.05 0.81
C LEU A 85 1.65 5.84 -0.10
N GLU A 86 2.60 4.91 -0.14
CA GLU A 86 2.44 3.65 -0.88
C GLU A 86 1.35 2.76 -0.29
N ILE A 87 1.26 2.68 1.05
CA ILE A 87 0.19 1.97 1.77
C ILE A 87 -1.17 2.62 1.48
N TYR A 88 -1.26 3.95 1.60
CA TYR A 88 -2.50 4.68 1.34
C TYR A 88 -2.96 4.51 -0.11
N ALA A 89 -2.06 4.54 -1.09
CA ALA A 89 -2.46 4.29 -2.49
C ALA A 89 -3.06 2.89 -2.68
N LEU A 90 -2.51 1.86 -2.03
CA LEU A 90 -3.07 0.51 -2.09
C LEU A 90 -4.42 0.41 -1.37
N GLU A 91 -4.58 1.10 -0.23
CA GLU A 91 -5.87 1.21 0.46
C GLU A 91 -6.93 1.94 -0.36
N ILE A 92 -6.55 3.03 -1.03
CA ILE A 92 -7.41 3.78 -1.94
C ILE A 92 -7.88 2.88 -3.08
N GLN A 93 -6.99 2.10 -3.69
CA GLN A 93 -7.36 1.13 -4.73
C GLN A 93 -8.35 0.09 -4.20
N MET A 94 -8.08 -0.50 -3.02
CA MET A 94 -8.98 -1.45 -2.37
C MET A 94 -10.36 -0.86 -2.10
N TYR A 95 -10.43 0.32 -1.46
CA TYR A 95 -11.70 0.95 -1.12
C TYR A 95 -12.44 1.53 -2.32
N THR A 96 -11.73 1.87 -3.40
CA THR A 96 -12.32 2.23 -4.69
C THR A 96 -13.04 1.03 -5.30
N ALA A 97 -12.41 -0.16 -5.29
CA ALA A 97 -13.04 -1.40 -5.75
C ALA A 97 -14.26 -1.77 -4.89
N GLN A 98 -14.22 -1.53 -3.59
CA GLN A 98 -15.34 -1.73 -2.66
C GLN A 98 -16.41 -0.61 -2.70
N LYS A 99 -16.19 0.46 -3.47
CA LYS A 99 -17.03 1.66 -3.51
C LYS A 99 -17.27 2.31 -2.12
N ASN A 100 -16.28 2.24 -1.23
CA ASN A 100 -16.37 2.76 0.13
C ASN A 100 -15.91 4.22 0.24
N ASN A 101 -16.80 5.14 -0.12
CA ASN A 101 -16.48 6.57 -0.24
C ASN A 101 -16.11 7.24 1.09
N LYS A 102 -16.70 6.79 2.21
CA LYS A 102 -16.41 7.34 3.55
C LYS A 102 -14.95 7.12 3.92
N LYS A 103 -14.41 5.91 3.64
CA LYS A 103 -13.02 5.60 3.92
C LYS A 103 -12.06 6.25 2.94
N LEU A 104 -12.44 6.38 1.67
CA LEU A 104 -11.65 7.08 0.66
C LEU A 104 -11.39 8.55 1.04
N LYS A 105 -12.42 9.26 1.51
CA LYS A 105 -12.28 10.64 1.98
C LYS A 105 -11.27 10.76 3.12
N LYS A 106 -11.41 9.91 4.14
CA LYS A 106 -10.48 9.88 5.27
C LYS A 106 -9.04 9.63 4.83
N LEU A 107 -8.82 8.66 3.93
CA LEU A 107 -7.47 8.34 3.45
C LEU A 107 -6.86 9.47 2.62
N TYR A 108 -7.67 10.14 1.79
CA TYR A 108 -7.21 11.29 1.04
C TYR A 108 -6.78 12.42 1.99
N GLU A 109 -7.63 12.79 2.96
CA GLU A 109 -7.29 13.79 3.98
C GLU A 109 -6.00 13.41 4.74
N GLN A 110 -5.86 12.16 5.18
CA GLN A 110 -4.63 11.67 5.82
C GLN A 110 -3.40 11.82 4.92
N SER A 111 -3.51 11.50 3.63
CA SER A 111 -2.40 11.62 2.68
C SER A 111 -1.89 13.06 2.51
N LEU A 112 -2.76 14.07 2.66
CA LEU A 112 -2.38 15.49 2.56
C LEU A 112 -1.50 15.97 3.72
N HIS A 113 -1.51 15.27 4.86
CA HIS A 113 -0.66 15.60 6.01
C HIS A 113 0.81 15.24 5.75
N ILE A 114 1.10 14.37 4.78
CA ILE A 114 2.45 13.93 4.43
C ILE A 114 3.07 14.89 3.41
N LYS A 115 3.69 15.97 3.90
CA LYS A 115 4.25 17.04 3.03
C LYS A 115 5.71 16.85 2.62
N ALA A 116 6.50 16.08 3.39
CA ALA A 116 7.95 15.97 3.21
C ALA A 116 8.42 14.71 2.45
N ALA A 117 7.48 13.93 1.90
CA ALA A 117 7.79 12.68 1.19
C ALA A 117 7.96 12.91 -0.32
N ILE A 118 8.84 12.12 -0.93
CA ILE A 118 9.00 12.06 -2.40
C ILE A 118 8.45 10.70 -2.86
N PRO A 119 7.14 10.57 -3.11
CA PRO A 119 6.53 9.35 -3.60
C PRO A 119 6.76 9.18 -5.11
N HIS A 120 6.58 7.95 -5.59
CA HIS A 120 6.62 7.67 -7.01
C HIS A 120 5.43 8.36 -7.74
N PRO A 121 5.61 8.91 -8.96
CA PRO A 121 4.55 9.64 -9.68
C PRO A 121 3.23 8.86 -9.79
N VAL A 122 3.31 7.55 -9.97
CA VAL A 122 2.13 6.65 -10.05
C VAL A 122 1.32 6.64 -8.75
N ILE A 123 2.00 6.62 -7.58
CA ILE A 123 1.35 6.64 -6.26
C ILE A 123 0.61 7.96 -6.08
N MET A 124 1.28 9.06 -6.42
CA MET A 124 0.67 10.40 -6.37
C MET A 124 -0.53 10.50 -7.32
N GLY A 125 -0.45 9.89 -8.51
CA GLY A 125 -1.56 9.80 -9.46
C GLY A 125 -2.81 9.16 -8.85
N VAL A 126 -2.67 8.01 -8.18
CA VAL A 126 -3.78 7.32 -7.50
C VAL A 126 -4.42 8.19 -6.42
N ILE A 127 -3.61 8.86 -5.61
CA ILE A 127 -4.09 9.73 -4.53
C ILE A 127 -4.85 10.93 -5.09
N ARG A 128 -4.29 11.60 -6.11
CA ARG A 128 -4.93 12.76 -6.76
C ARG A 128 -6.22 12.37 -7.48
N GLU A 129 -6.24 11.24 -8.17
CA GLU A 129 -7.45 10.72 -8.82
C GLU A 129 -8.57 10.46 -7.80
N CYS A 130 -8.22 9.92 -6.61
CA CYS A 130 -9.15 9.75 -5.51
C CYS A 130 -9.68 11.10 -5.01
N GLY A 131 -8.81 12.08 -4.81
CA GLY A 131 -9.18 13.44 -4.40
C GLY A 131 -10.14 14.12 -5.38
N GLY A 132 -9.79 14.15 -6.67
CA GLY A 132 -10.64 14.76 -7.70
C GLY A 132 -12.02 14.09 -7.79
N LYS A 133 -12.08 12.74 -7.77
CA LYS A 133 -13.35 12.00 -7.75
C LYS A 133 -14.20 12.29 -6.50
N MET A 134 -13.56 12.55 -5.36
CA MET A 134 -14.23 12.93 -4.13
C MET A 134 -14.81 14.34 -4.23
N HIS A 135 -14.00 15.34 -4.59
CA HIS A 135 -14.43 16.73 -4.72
C HIS A 135 -15.55 16.90 -5.74
N LEU A 136 -15.48 16.22 -6.88
CA LEU A 136 -16.55 16.20 -7.88
C LEU A 136 -17.88 15.67 -7.33
N ARG A 137 -17.85 14.70 -6.42
CA ARG A 137 -19.07 14.17 -5.78
C ARG A 137 -19.63 15.08 -4.70
N GLU A 138 -18.79 15.87 -4.06
CA GLU A 138 -19.18 16.84 -3.03
C GLU A 138 -19.58 18.19 -3.64
N GLY A 139 -19.50 18.34 -4.96
CA GLY A 139 -19.82 19.59 -5.67
C GLY A 139 -18.75 20.68 -5.50
N GLN A 140 -17.57 20.32 -5.01
CA GLN A 140 -16.42 21.21 -4.78
C GLN A 140 -15.56 21.25 -6.04
N PHE A 141 -16.09 21.81 -7.12
CA PHE A 141 -15.40 21.80 -8.43
C PHE A 141 -14.09 22.60 -8.43
N ASP A 142 -13.96 23.60 -7.56
CA ASP A 142 -12.76 24.43 -7.44
C ASP A 142 -11.60 23.73 -6.72
N GLU A 143 -11.87 22.64 -5.98
CA GLU A 143 -10.88 21.84 -5.24
C GLU A 143 -10.52 20.52 -5.96
N ALA A 144 -11.16 20.23 -7.11
CA ALA A 144 -10.99 19.01 -7.90
C ALA A 144 -9.79 19.06 -8.86
#